data_AF-A0A6P2DVR2-F1
#
_entry.id   AF-A0A6P2DVR2-F1
#
_cell.length_a   1.000
_cell.length_b   1.000
_cell.length_c   1.000
_cell.angle_alpha   90.00
_cell.angle_beta   90.00
_cell.angle_gamma   90.00
#
_symmetry.space_group_name_H-M   'P 1'
#
loop_
_entity.id
_entity.type
_entity.pdbx_description
1 polymer ?
#
loop_
_entity_poly.entity_id
_entity_poly.type
_entity_poly.pdbx_seq_one_letter_code
_entity_poly.pdbx_strand_id
1 'polypeptide(L)'
;MQPILDIRSVRPDLYTYSLGAAPAAELQCGDFFDTAERCLLDAGQGLYLYFDRVQIRFAGFSLGSYPVARMVEDPMGLFQELVACVLRVYRASAAPRRAPAQAARERLSTA
;
A
#
# COMPACT_ATOMS: atom_id res chain seq x y z
N MET A 1 -10.44 3.76 -16.39
CA MET A 1 -9.63 4.40 -15.33
C MET A 1 -9.74 3.54 -14.09
N GLN A 2 -8.64 3.29 -13.39
CA GLN A 2 -8.64 2.48 -12.17
C GLN A 2 -8.53 3.40 -10.95
N PRO A 3 -9.45 3.33 -9.97
CA PRO A 3 -9.39 4.17 -8.78
C PRO A 3 -8.19 3.80 -7.92
N ILE A 4 -7.73 4.76 -7.14
CA ILE A 4 -6.68 4.61 -6.13
C ILE A 4 -7.34 4.78 -4.78
N LEU A 5 -7.13 3.80 -3.90
CA LEU A 5 -7.50 3.82 -2.50
C LEU A 5 -6.22 3.87 -1.67
N ASP A 6 -6.05 4.91 -0.84
CA ASP A 6 -4.94 4.98 0.12
C ASP A 6 -5.46 4.94 1.55
N ILE A 7 -5.18 3.84 2.25
CA ILE A 7 -5.56 3.65 3.65
C ILE A 7 -4.47 4.23 4.54
N ARG A 8 -4.86 5.01 5.54
CA ARG A 8 -3.95 5.67 6.49
C ARG A 8 -4.37 5.41 7.93
N SER A 9 -3.38 5.18 8.78
CA SER A 9 -3.57 5.23 10.23
C SER A 9 -3.42 6.69 10.68
N VAL A 10 -4.42 7.18 11.41
CA VAL A 10 -4.44 8.53 12.00
C VAL A 10 -3.73 8.52 13.35
N ARG A 11 -3.99 7.46 14.12
CA ARG A 11 -3.36 7.11 15.39
C ARG A 11 -3.50 5.59 15.57
N PRO A 12 -2.88 4.97 16.59
CA PRO A 12 -3.12 3.56 16.89
C PRO A 12 -4.63 3.28 16.97
N ASP A 13 -5.07 2.22 16.30
CA ASP A 13 -6.46 1.76 16.26
C ASP A 13 -7.46 2.79 15.70
N LEU A 14 -7.01 3.72 14.86
CA LEU A 14 -7.87 4.65 14.13
C LEU A 14 -7.37 4.83 12.69
N TYR A 15 -8.26 4.58 11.74
CA TYR A 15 -7.98 4.56 10.31
C TYR A 15 -8.92 5.48 9.54
N THR A 16 -8.46 5.92 8.38
CA THR A 16 -9.25 6.61 7.36
C THR A 16 -8.68 6.24 5.99
N TYR A 17 -9.30 6.72 4.91
CA TYR A 17 -8.81 6.50 3.56
C TYR A 17 -9.03 7.70 2.66
N SER A 18 -8.34 7.73 1.52
CA SER A 18 -8.66 8.63 0.41
C SER A 18 -8.91 7.86 -0.88
N LEU A 19 -9.79 8.41 -1.72
CA LEU A 19 -10.17 7.85 -3.02
C LEU A 19 -9.90 8.87 -4.12
N GLY A 20 -9.23 8.46 -5.20
CA GLY A 20 -8.98 9.33 -6.33
C GLY A 20 -8.78 8.60 -7.66
N ALA A 21 -8.93 9.33 -8.76
CA ALA A 21 -8.61 8.83 -10.09
C ALA A 21 -7.11 8.91 -10.41
N ALA A 22 -6.35 9.69 -9.63
CA ALA A 22 -4.90 9.84 -9.71
C ALA A 22 -4.34 10.26 -8.34
N PRO A 23 -3.04 10.07 -8.06
CA PRO A 23 -2.46 10.36 -6.73
C PRO A 23 -2.62 11.82 -6.28
N ALA A 24 -2.66 12.77 -7.23
CA ALA A 24 -2.83 14.20 -6.94
C ALA A 24 -4.30 14.65 -6.84
N ALA A 25 -5.25 13.74 -7.04
CA ALA A 25 -6.69 14.01 -7.11
C ALA A 25 -7.47 13.07 -6.19
N GLU A 26 -6.89 12.75 -5.02
CA GLU A 26 -7.55 11.93 -4.01
C GLU A 26 -8.38 12.80 -3.06
N LEU A 27 -9.64 12.42 -2.85
CA LEU A 27 -10.53 13.01 -1.86
C LEU A 27 -10.47 12.19 -0.57
N GLN A 28 -10.30 12.87 0.55
CA GLN A 28 -10.30 12.25 1.88
C GLN A 28 -11.71 11.79 2.25
N CYS A 29 -11.83 10.56 2.75
CA CYS A 29 -13.04 10.10 3.44
C CYS A 29 -13.23 10.95 4.71
N GLY A 30 -14.43 11.49 4.91
CA GLY A 30 -14.77 12.29 6.09
C GLY A 30 -14.88 11.47 7.38
N ASP A 31 -14.96 10.15 7.27
CA ASP A 31 -15.17 9.23 8.38
C ASP A 31 -13.86 8.60 8.89
N PHE A 32 -13.96 8.06 10.10
CA PHE A 32 -12.90 7.33 10.77
C PHE A 32 -13.40 5.95 11.20
N PHE A 33 -12.48 4.99 11.16
CA PHE A 33 -12.76 3.59 11.40
C PHE A 33 -11.81 3.03 12.45
N ASP A 34 -12.30 2.08 13.25
CA ASP A 34 -11.53 1.34 14.25
C ASP A 34 -10.53 0.37 13.63
N THR A 35 -10.83 -0.14 12.42
CA THR A 35 -9.98 -1.10 11.71
C THR A 35 -9.79 -0.75 10.24
N ALA A 36 -8.67 -1.21 9.66
CA ALA A 36 -8.36 -0.98 8.25
C ALA A 36 -9.26 -1.82 7.32
N GLU A 37 -9.71 -2.98 7.78
CA GLU A 37 -10.70 -3.84 7.12
C GLU A 37 -12.02 -3.09 6.93
N ARG A 38 -12.40 -2.24 7.88
CA ARG A 38 -13.60 -1.43 7.77
C ARG A 38 -13.45 -0.33 6.72
N CYS A 39 -12.26 0.25 6.56
CA CYS A 39 -11.95 1.13 5.43
C CYS A 39 -12.09 0.39 4.08
N LEU A 40 -11.63 -0.85 3.99
CA LEU A 40 -11.78 -1.67 2.78
C LEU A 40 -13.25 -1.92 2.48
N LEU A 41 -14.05 -2.33 3.47
CA LEU A 41 -15.47 -2.58 3.27
C LEU A 41 -16.22 -1.33 2.81
N ASP A 42 -16.01 -0.20 3.49
CA ASP A 42 -16.68 1.06 3.19
C ASP A 42 -16.35 1.58 1.78
N ALA A 43 -15.06 1.69 1.47
CA ALA A 43 -14.61 2.07 0.13
C ALA A 43 -15.08 1.06 -0.93
N GLY A 44 -15.10 -0.24 -0.59
CA GLY A 44 -15.55 -1.31 -1.46
C GLY A 44 -17.01 -1.14 -1.85
N GLN A 45 -17.89 -0.85 -0.90
CA GLN A 45 -19.30 -0.59 -1.15
C GLN A 45 -19.51 0.61 -2.09
N GLY A 46 -18.71 1.66 -1.93
CA GLY A 46 -18.74 2.83 -2.82
C GLY A 46 -18.21 2.56 -4.23
N LEU A 47 -17.33 1.58 -4.40
CA LEU A 47 -16.67 1.28 -5.68
C LEU A 47 -17.30 0.10 -6.45
N TYR A 48 -17.95 -0.84 -5.76
CA TYR A 48 -18.31 -2.16 -6.30
C TYR A 48 -19.17 -2.12 -7.56
N LEU A 49 -20.06 -1.12 -7.68
CA LEU A 49 -20.93 -0.97 -8.84
C LEU A 49 -20.25 -0.30 -10.06
N TYR A 50 -19.05 0.25 -9.88
CA TYR A 50 -18.40 1.10 -10.87
C TYR A 50 -17.06 0.56 -11.37
N PHE A 51 -16.37 -0.25 -10.56
CA PHE A 51 -15.02 -0.69 -10.85
C PHE A 51 -14.80 -2.15 -10.47
N ASP A 52 -14.21 -2.92 -11.38
CA ASP A 52 -13.80 -4.30 -11.09
C ASP A 52 -12.56 -4.37 -10.21
N ARG A 53 -11.67 -3.37 -10.33
CA ARG A 53 -10.36 -3.34 -9.67
C ARG A 53 -10.04 -1.96 -9.12
N VAL A 54 -9.23 -1.93 -8.07
CA VAL A 54 -8.71 -0.72 -7.41
C VAL A 54 -7.20 -0.86 -7.20
N GLN A 55 -6.45 0.23 -7.29
CA GLN A 55 -5.06 0.28 -6.82
C GLN A 55 -5.08 0.59 -5.33
N ILE A 56 -4.50 -0.27 -4.51
CA ILE A 56 -4.46 -0.10 -3.06
C ILE A 56 -3.08 0.39 -2.65
N ARG A 57 -3.10 1.41 -1.79
CA ARG A 57 -1.96 1.96 -1.08
C ARG A 57 -2.20 1.89 0.42
N PHE A 58 -1.10 1.80 1.16
CA PHE A 58 -1.13 1.93 2.62
C PHE A 58 -0.07 2.94 3.05
N ALA A 59 -0.51 4.01 3.73
CA ALA A 59 0.33 5.14 4.10
C ALA A 59 1.16 5.66 2.91
N GLY A 60 0.54 5.73 1.73
CA GLY A 60 1.15 6.17 0.50
C GLY A 60 1.98 5.12 -0.25
N PHE A 61 2.29 3.96 0.35
CA PHE A 61 3.02 2.87 -0.31
C PHE A 61 2.10 2.02 -1.17
N SER A 62 2.41 1.87 -2.46
CA SER A 62 1.64 1.04 -3.38
C SER A 62 1.77 -0.44 -3.06
N LEU A 63 0.63 -1.10 -2.82
CA LEU A 63 0.54 -2.53 -2.54
C LEU A 63 0.09 -3.33 -3.77
N GLY A 64 -0.58 -2.69 -4.72
CA GLY A 64 -0.92 -3.24 -6.02
C GLY A 64 -2.39 -3.17 -6.36
N SER A 65 -2.78 -3.89 -7.41
CA SER A 65 -4.15 -3.90 -7.91
C SER A 65 -4.94 -5.09 -7.38
N TYR A 66 -6.10 -4.82 -6.78
CA TYR A 66 -6.97 -5.85 -6.20
C TYR A 66 -8.41 -5.76 -6.75
N PRO A 67 -9.14 -6.87 -6.82
CA PRO A 67 -10.57 -6.86 -7.18
C PRO A 67 -11.39 -6.11 -6.14
N VAL A 68 -12.30 -5.23 -6.56
CA VAL A 68 -13.19 -4.51 -5.64
C VAL A 68 -14.15 -5.47 -4.93
N ALA A 69 -14.56 -6.56 -5.60
CA ALA A 69 -15.35 -7.62 -4.98
C ALA A 69 -14.74 -8.17 -3.69
N ARG A 70 -13.41 -8.36 -3.65
CA ARG A 70 -12.70 -8.84 -2.45
C ARG A 70 -12.82 -7.88 -1.27
N MET A 71 -12.93 -6.57 -1.52
CA MET A 71 -13.09 -5.58 -0.46
C MET A 71 -14.45 -5.70 0.25
N VAL A 72 -15.48 -6.17 -0.47
CA VAL A 72 -16.84 -6.34 0.06
C VAL A 72 -17.05 -7.74 0.62
N GLU A 73 -16.59 -8.76 -0.11
CA GLU A 73 -16.84 -10.17 0.20
C GLU A 73 -15.90 -10.72 1.28
N ASP A 74 -14.64 -10.24 1.32
CA ASP A 74 -13.61 -10.72 2.25
C ASP A 74 -12.59 -9.61 2.60
N PRO A 75 -13.05 -8.53 3.28
CA PRO A 75 -12.18 -7.42 3.67
C PRO A 75 -11.06 -7.86 4.61
N MET A 76 -11.33 -8.85 5.48
CA MET A 76 -10.35 -9.38 6.43
C MET A 76 -9.24 -10.17 5.74
N GLY A 77 -9.59 -11.12 4.87
CA GLY A 77 -8.59 -11.88 4.11
C GLY A 77 -7.75 -10.97 3.22
N LEU A 78 -8.38 -10.00 2.55
CA LEU A 78 -7.65 -9.00 1.77
C LEU A 78 -6.68 -8.19 2.65
N PHE A 79 -7.11 -7.72 3.82
CA PHE A 79 -6.22 -6.98 4.72
C PHE A 79 -5.01 -7.80 5.17
N GLN A 80 -5.19 -9.08 5.50
CA GLN A 80 -4.08 -9.97 5.87
C GLN A 80 -3.04 -10.09 4.73
N GLU A 81 -3.51 -10.19 3.48
CA GLU A 81 -2.63 -10.17 2.30
C GLU A 81 -1.86 -8.84 2.17
N LEU A 82 -2.54 -7.71 2.39
CA LEU A 82 -1.93 -6.37 2.35
C LEU A 82 -0.87 -6.21 3.45
N VAL A 83 -1.14 -6.65 4.68
CA VAL A 83 -0.18 -6.63 5.79
C VAL A 83 1.05 -7.47 5.45
N ALA A 84 0.86 -8.67 4.89
CA ALA A 84 1.97 -9.51 4.45
C ALA A 84 2.81 -8.82 3.36
N CYS A 85 2.16 -8.08 2.45
CA CYS A 85 2.83 -7.27 1.43
C CYS A 85 3.65 -6.14 2.05
N VAL A 86 3.06 -5.37 2.97
CA VAL A 86 3.73 -4.28 3.71
C VAL A 86 4.98 -4.83 4.42
N LEU A 87 4.84 -5.90 5.20
CA LEU A 87 5.96 -6.51 5.93
C LEU A 87 7.08 -6.97 4.99
N ARG A 88 6.74 -7.48 3.80
CA ARG A 88 7.72 -7.87 2.79
C ARG A 88 8.49 -6.66 2.26
N VAL A 89 7.80 -5.57 1.94
CA VAL A 89 8.40 -4.31 1.48
C VAL A 89 9.33 -3.75 2.56
N TYR A 90 8.87 -3.66 3.81
CA TYR A 90 9.69 -3.19 4.93
C TYR A 90 10.96 -4.02 5.13
N ARG A 91 10.87 -5.36 5.06
CA ARG A 91 12.04 -6.23 5.17
C ARG A 91 13.03 -6.03 4.03
N ALA A 92 12.55 -5.84 2.80
CA ALA A 92 13.42 -5.56 1.66
C ALA A 92 14.12 -4.19 1.78
N SER A 93 13.43 -3.20 2.32
CA SER A 93 13.98 -1.85 2.54
C SER A 93 14.94 -1.76 3.72
N ALA A 94 14.78 -2.62 4.73
CA ALA A 94 15.65 -2.67 5.91
C ALA A 94 16.96 -3.45 5.70
N ALA A 95 17.11 -4.17 4.58
CA ALA A 95 18.36 -4.85 4.26
C ALA A 95 19.46 -3.81 3.94
N PRO A 96 20.65 -3.88 4.56
CA PRO A 96 21.73 -2.96 4.24
C PRO A 96 22.10 -3.13 2.77
N ARG A 97 22.05 -2.04 2.00
CA ARG A 97 22.64 -1.97 0.66
C ARG A 97 24.10 -2.40 0.80
N ARG A 98 24.43 -3.64 0.41
CA ARG A 98 25.83 -4.03 0.21
C ARG A 98 26.40 -3.07 -0.82
N ALA A 99 27.29 -2.19 -0.36
CA ALA A 99 28.05 -1.32 -1.25
C ALA A 99 28.74 -2.19 -2.32
N PRO A 100 28.74 -1.78 -3.59
CA PRO A 100 29.53 -2.50 -4.58
C PRO A 100 31.00 -2.45 -4.12
N ALA A 101 31.62 -3.61 -3.97
CA ALA A 101 33.04 -3.74 -3.69
C ALA A 101 33.81 -3.18 -4.89
N GLN A 102 34.06 -1.87 -4.89
CA GLN A 102 34.95 -1.22 -5.85
C GLN A 102 36.38 -1.67 -5.54
N ALA A 103 36.79 -2.70 -6.27
CA ALA A 103 38.09 -2.85 -6.89
C ALA A 103 39.30 -2.37 -6.07
N ALA A 104 39.76 -3.22 -5.16
CA ALA A 104 41.18 -3.29 -4.81
C ALA A 104 41.96 -3.80 -6.04
N ARG A 105 42.27 -2.93 -7.00
CA ARG A 105 43.07 -3.33 -8.17
C ARG A 105 43.99 -2.27 -8.76
N GLU A 106 44.41 -1.30 -7.96
CA GLU A 106 45.44 -0.36 -8.40
C GLU A 106 46.40 -0.05 -7.25
N ARG A 107 47.41 -0.92 -7.01
CA ARG A 107 48.76 -0.56 -6.52
C ARG A 107 49.79 -1.68 -6.79
N LEU A 108 49.80 -2.22 -8.01
CA LEU A 108 50.93 -2.97 -8.56
C LEU A 108 51.60 -2.10 -9.62
N SER A 109 52.28 -1.04 -9.20
CA SER A 109 53.28 -0.34 -10.00
C SER A 109 54.02 0.68 -9.12
N THR A 110 54.95 0.20 -8.29
CA THR A 110 56.20 0.92 -7.94
C THR A 110 57.05 0.02 -7.06
N ALA A 111 58.01 -0.67 -7.68
CA ALA A 111 59.36 -0.93 -7.19
C ALA A 111 60.10 -1.74 -8.27
#